data_AF-A0A518KA28-F1
#
_entry.id   AF-A0A518KA28-F1
#
_cell.length_a   1.000
_cell.length_b   1.000
_cell.length_c   1.000
_cell.angle_alpha   90.00
_cell.angle_beta   90.00
_cell.angle_gamma   90.00
#
_symmetry.space_group_name_H-M   'P 1'
#
loop_
_entity.id
_entity.type
_entity.pdbx_description
1 polymer ?
#
loop_
_entity_poly.entity_id
_entity_poly.type
_entity_poly.pdbx_seq_one_letter_code
_entity_poly.pdbx_strand_id
1 'polypeptide(L)'
;MSLSYKTGLWLPLLLALHPGLTFGSQKKVLVIGIDGAGGRYVVEANTPTLDALAASGGARYDFLNEGALTPNPPSGYGASGVNWSTILTGASAAHHGVVDNSFSGSKFDEYPHFFEHAKQFDSDFFTISLANWSPINTEITPDLYADVEVGYDSGTYEQQDVMVRNDAVAALASADPLAQPDAIFLHFDQVDGAGHSYSWGSSQHLAAIENVDALIGDILQALYQRPGVMAQEEDWLVLVTADHGATRGEFGHYAAQGLENWEVPFIISGPSVEAGVAMPQGTLRDVAATALWHLGVDPFVAGLDGTVRGLDYPPIGDLDQDGDLDLDDWAAFLTRIDIPLTGDRFTDYLLGDLNRDGSRGLSDAVSFRTLFEQANGLALDEALLRAAPEPTASALMMFSLLTLSLNSFRTRDD
;
A
#
# COMPACT_ATOMS: atom_id res chain seq x y z
N MET A 1 -4.03 -34.96 -76.62
CA MET A 1 -4.89 -35.40 -75.50
C MET A 1 -3.97 -35.99 -74.44
N SER A 2 -3.42 -35.14 -73.57
CA SER A 2 -2.52 -35.56 -72.48
C SER A 2 -3.25 -35.39 -71.15
N LEU A 3 -3.11 -36.38 -70.28
CA LEU A 3 -3.51 -36.32 -68.87
C LEU A 3 -2.27 -36.71 -68.07
N SER A 4 -1.71 -35.73 -67.38
CA SER A 4 -0.58 -35.86 -66.47
C SER A 4 -1.06 -35.53 -65.05
N TYR A 5 -0.53 -36.30 -64.11
CA TYR A 5 -0.82 -36.33 -62.69
C TYR A 5 -0.66 -34.96 -62.00
N LYS A 6 -1.53 -34.65 -61.03
CA LYS A 6 -1.14 -33.83 -59.87
C LYS A 6 -1.73 -34.40 -58.58
N THR A 7 -0.79 -34.78 -57.71
CA THR A 7 -0.91 -35.19 -56.33
C THR A 7 -1.46 -34.05 -55.46
N GLY A 8 -2.44 -34.35 -54.61
CA GLY A 8 -2.93 -33.42 -53.58
C GLY A 8 -1.94 -33.34 -52.42
N LEU A 9 -1.39 -32.15 -52.17
CA LEU A 9 -0.69 -31.84 -50.94
C LEU A 9 -1.73 -31.57 -49.84
N TRP A 10 -1.62 -32.32 -48.76
CA TRP A 10 -2.21 -32.01 -47.46
C TRP A 10 -1.46 -30.82 -46.87
N LEU A 11 -2.17 -29.73 -46.59
CA LEU A 11 -1.63 -28.59 -45.85
C LEU A 11 -1.78 -28.91 -44.35
N PRO A 12 -0.70 -29.07 -43.56
CA PRO A 12 -0.84 -29.10 -42.12
C PRO A 12 -1.08 -27.66 -41.66
N LEU A 13 -2.22 -27.45 -41.00
CA LEU A 13 -2.52 -26.24 -40.24
C LEU A 13 -1.52 -26.20 -39.07
N LEU A 14 -0.41 -25.48 -39.24
CA LEU A 14 0.46 -25.09 -38.13
C LEU A 14 -0.34 -24.08 -37.30
N LEU A 15 -0.99 -24.55 -36.23
CA LEU A 15 -1.27 -23.69 -35.09
C LEU A 15 0.09 -23.19 -34.60
N ALA A 16 0.36 -21.91 -34.82
CA ALA A 16 1.36 -21.20 -34.05
C ALA A 16 0.87 -21.23 -32.59
N LEU A 17 1.44 -22.15 -31.81
CA LEU A 17 1.51 -22.04 -30.36
C LEU A 17 2.10 -20.66 -30.09
N HIS A 18 1.25 -19.72 -29.69
CA HIS A 18 1.73 -18.50 -29.09
C HIS A 18 2.50 -18.93 -27.84
N PRO A 19 3.78 -18.55 -27.67
CA PRO A 19 4.39 -18.67 -26.36
C PRO A 19 3.46 -17.90 -25.41
N GLY A 20 3.05 -18.57 -24.32
CA GLY A 20 2.10 -18.03 -23.38
C GLY A 20 2.49 -16.61 -23.00
N LEU A 21 1.55 -15.68 -23.13
CA LEU A 21 1.58 -14.46 -22.35
C LEU A 21 1.70 -14.91 -20.89
N THR A 22 2.88 -14.77 -20.32
CA THR A 22 3.02 -14.71 -18.87
C THR A 22 2.36 -13.39 -18.48
N PHE A 23 1.05 -13.43 -18.23
CA PHE A 23 0.40 -12.35 -17.51
C PHE A 23 1.10 -12.25 -16.16
N GLY A 24 1.68 -11.09 -15.85
CA GLY A 24 2.12 -10.81 -14.49
C GLY A 24 0.92 -10.96 -13.56
N SER A 25 1.15 -11.45 -12.34
CA SER A 25 0.09 -11.59 -11.36
C SER A 25 -0.55 -10.21 -11.06
N GLN A 26 -1.88 -10.13 -11.11
CA GLN A 26 -2.63 -8.92 -10.80
C GLN A 26 -2.44 -8.57 -9.33
N LYS A 27 -1.89 -7.38 -9.06
CA LYS A 27 -1.67 -6.90 -7.70
C LYS A 27 -2.99 -6.44 -7.10
N LYS A 28 -3.33 -6.98 -5.94
CA LYS A 28 -4.58 -6.71 -5.22
C LYS A 28 -4.30 -6.48 -3.74
N VAL A 29 -5.15 -5.73 -3.04
CA VAL A 29 -4.96 -5.42 -1.62
C VAL A 29 -6.22 -5.70 -0.80
N LEU A 30 -6.03 -6.30 0.37
CA LEU A 30 -7.03 -6.42 1.42
C LEU A 30 -6.49 -5.74 2.69
N VAL A 31 -7.08 -4.60 3.06
CA VAL A 31 -6.80 -3.89 4.31
C VAL A 31 -7.88 -4.22 5.32
N ILE A 32 -7.48 -4.68 6.51
CA ILE A 32 -8.37 -5.10 7.60
C ILE A 32 -8.09 -4.25 8.84
N GLY A 33 -9.07 -3.47 9.25
CA GLY A 33 -9.06 -2.68 10.47
C GLY A 33 -9.84 -3.35 11.61
N ILE A 34 -9.26 -3.39 12.80
CA ILE A 34 -9.90 -3.88 14.03
C ILE A 34 -9.89 -2.76 15.07
N ASP A 35 -10.99 -2.03 15.21
CA ASP A 35 -11.08 -0.84 16.08
C ASP A 35 -10.75 -1.15 17.53
N GLY A 36 -9.93 -0.33 18.17
CA GLY A 36 -9.58 -0.47 19.58
C GLY A 36 -8.73 -1.71 19.94
N ALA A 37 -8.24 -2.47 18.95
CA ALA A 37 -7.39 -3.66 19.13
C ALA A 37 -5.92 -3.30 19.34
N GLY A 38 -5.62 -2.57 20.42
CA GLY A 38 -4.23 -2.19 20.77
C GLY A 38 -3.27 -3.39 20.77
N GLY A 39 -2.05 -3.19 20.29
CA GLY A 39 -1.16 -4.29 19.89
C GLY A 39 -0.84 -5.28 21.01
N ARG A 40 -0.72 -4.80 22.26
CA ARG A 40 -0.55 -5.66 23.43
C ARG A 40 -1.69 -6.65 23.65
N TYR A 41 -2.92 -6.26 23.32
CA TYR A 41 -4.10 -7.08 23.54
C TYR A 41 -4.28 -8.12 22.44
N VAL A 42 -3.85 -7.80 21.21
CA VAL A 42 -3.73 -8.80 20.13
C VAL A 42 -2.73 -9.89 20.52
N VAL A 43 -1.58 -9.52 21.08
CA VAL A 43 -0.58 -10.49 21.57
C VAL A 43 -1.10 -11.33 22.75
N GLU A 44 -2.01 -10.78 23.56
CA GLU A 44 -2.56 -11.47 24.74
C GLU A 44 -3.73 -12.40 24.41
N ALA A 45 -4.54 -12.04 23.41
CA ALA A 45 -5.68 -12.82 22.96
C ALA A 45 -5.24 -14.07 22.18
N ASN A 46 -6.10 -15.09 22.13
CA ASN A 46 -5.86 -16.26 21.29
C ASN A 46 -6.30 -16.01 19.84
N THR A 47 -5.38 -15.51 19.00
CA THR A 47 -5.64 -15.09 17.61
C THR A 47 -4.93 -15.98 16.57
N PRO A 48 -5.33 -17.25 16.40
CA PRO A 48 -4.63 -18.18 15.52
C PRO A 48 -4.61 -17.75 14.05
N THR A 49 -5.58 -16.97 13.59
CA THR A 49 -5.62 -16.47 12.21
C THR A 49 -4.59 -15.37 12.01
N LEU A 50 -4.56 -14.37 12.90
CA LEU A 50 -3.57 -13.30 12.87
C LEU A 50 -2.15 -13.83 13.09
N ASP A 51 -1.97 -14.82 13.99
CA ASP A 51 -0.70 -15.51 14.21
C ASP A 51 -0.21 -16.20 12.93
N ALA A 52 -1.11 -16.82 12.17
CA ALA A 52 -0.77 -17.47 10.91
C ALA A 52 -0.34 -16.44 9.85
N LEU A 53 -1.06 -15.31 9.72
CA LEU A 53 -0.66 -14.21 8.83
C LEU A 53 0.72 -13.64 9.20
N ALA A 54 0.95 -13.42 10.49
CA ALA A 54 2.22 -12.93 11.01
C ALA A 54 3.37 -13.91 10.73
N ALA A 55 3.13 -15.22 10.84
CA ALA A 55 4.13 -16.25 10.58
C ALA A 55 4.43 -16.43 9.08
N SER A 56 3.43 -16.27 8.20
CA SER A 56 3.62 -16.36 6.75
C SER A 56 4.11 -15.06 6.11
N GLY A 57 4.07 -13.94 6.84
CA GLY A 57 4.58 -12.64 6.41
C GLY A 57 5.35 -11.96 7.53
N GLY A 58 4.99 -10.74 7.92
CA GLY A 58 5.64 -10.01 9.00
C GLY A 58 4.63 -9.36 9.95
N ALA A 59 5.05 -9.12 11.19
CA ALA A 59 4.21 -8.45 12.17
C ALA A 59 4.99 -7.57 13.14
N ARG A 60 4.35 -6.49 13.56
CA ARG A 60 4.72 -5.63 14.67
C ARG A 60 3.47 -5.35 15.48
N TYR A 61 3.61 -5.19 16.79
CA TYR A 61 2.50 -4.89 17.71
C TYR A 61 2.70 -3.56 18.43
N ASP A 62 3.60 -2.75 17.89
CA ASP A 62 4.01 -1.46 18.42
C ASP A 62 4.06 -0.39 17.33
N PHE A 63 3.27 -0.53 16.26
CA PHE A 63 3.10 0.58 15.33
C PHE A 63 2.48 1.77 16.06
N LEU A 64 2.89 2.98 15.67
CA LEU A 64 2.51 4.20 16.36
C LEU A 64 1.38 4.92 15.64
N ASN A 65 0.35 5.27 16.39
CA ASN A 65 -0.71 6.17 15.96
C ASN A 65 -0.32 7.66 16.14
N GLU A 66 -1.17 8.60 15.71
CA GLU A 66 -0.84 10.04 15.70
C GLU A 66 -0.55 10.61 17.10
N GLY A 67 -1.09 9.98 18.15
CA GLY A 67 -0.85 10.37 19.54
C GLY A 67 0.63 10.29 19.94
N ALA A 68 1.37 9.28 19.46
CA ALA A 68 2.79 9.13 19.76
C ALA A 68 3.70 10.07 18.95
N LEU A 69 3.21 10.59 17.83
CA LEU A 69 4.02 11.35 16.87
C LEU A 69 4.06 12.85 17.18
N THR A 70 3.29 13.30 18.17
CA THR A 70 3.20 14.70 18.59
C THR A 70 3.57 14.85 20.07
N PRO A 71 4.55 15.69 20.43
CA PRO A 71 4.83 15.99 21.83
C PRO A 71 3.62 16.65 22.51
N ASN A 72 3.14 16.08 23.63
CA ASN A 72 1.91 16.49 24.32
C ASN A 72 0.71 16.54 23.35
N PRO A 73 0.32 15.39 22.79
CA PRO A 73 -0.69 15.34 21.74
C PRO A 73 -2.03 15.90 22.24
N PRO A 74 -2.82 16.56 21.37
CA PRO A 74 -4.21 16.87 21.67
C PRO A 74 -4.96 15.60 22.08
N SER A 75 -5.88 15.70 23.04
CA SER A 75 -6.60 14.52 23.55
C SER A 75 -7.28 13.71 22.44
N GLY A 76 -7.82 14.38 21.42
CA GLY A 76 -8.52 13.77 20.29
C GLY A 76 -7.63 12.96 19.35
N TYR A 77 -6.29 13.07 19.42
CA TYR A 77 -5.39 12.25 18.60
C TYR A 77 -5.40 10.76 18.99
N GLY A 78 -6.04 10.42 20.12
CA GLY A 78 -6.32 9.03 20.49
C GLY A 78 -7.67 8.51 20.02
N ALA A 79 -8.41 9.30 19.22
CA ALA A 79 -9.75 8.96 18.75
C ALA A 79 -9.73 8.31 17.37
N SER A 80 -10.75 7.50 17.08
CA SER A 80 -10.85 6.70 15.86
C SER A 80 -10.89 7.55 14.58
N GLY A 81 -11.61 8.66 14.59
CA GLY A 81 -11.70 9.56 13.43
C GLY A 81 -10.35 10.11 12.98
N VAL A 82 -9.44 10.43 13.91
CA VAL A 82 -8.08 10.89 13.58
C VAL A 82 -7.28 9.75 12.97
N ASN A 83 -7.27 8.60 13.62
CA ASN A 83 -6.36 7.51 13.25
C ASN A 83 -6.85 6.72 12.03
N TRP A 84 -8.16 6.52 11.83
CA TRP A 84 -8.69 5.99 10.56
C TRP A 84 -8.44 6.95 9.39
N SER A 85 -8.51 8.27 9.61
CA SER A 85 -8.11 9.24 8.58
C SER A 85 -6.64 9.06 8.21
N THR A 86 -5.76 8.90 9.19
CA THR A 86 -4.33 8.63 8.96
C THR A 86 -4.10 7.31 8.21
N ILE A 87 -4.76 6.22 8.61
CA ILE A 87 -4.64 4.89 7.98
C ILE A 87 -5.01 4.95 6.50
N LEU A 88 -6.13 5.61 6.20
CA LEU A 88 -6.77 5.56 4.89
C LEU A 88 -6.22 6.59 3.91
N THR A 89 -5.71 7.72 4.40
CA THR A 89 -5.08 8.76 3.56
C THR A 89 -3.56 8.61 3.48
N GLY A 90 -2.94 7.92 4.44
CA GLY A 90 -1.49 7.89 4.60
C GLY A 90 -0.89 9.25 5.00
N ALA A 91 -1.73 10.23 5.31
CA ALA A 91 -1.33 11.57 5.74
C ALA A 91 -1.33 11.67 7.28
N SER A 92 -0.52 12.58 7.80
CA SER A 92 -0.50 12.95 9.22
C SER A 92 -1.75 13.73 9.64
N ALA A 93 -2.05 13.77 10.94
CA ALA A 93 -3.18 14.56 11.47
C ALA A 93 -3.08 16.04 11.13
N ALA A 94 -1.87 16.59 11.03
CA ALA A 94 -1.64 17.97 10.62
C ALA A 94 -2.00 18.22 9.13
N HIS A 95 -1.80 17.21 8.30
CA HIS A 95 -2.10 17.25 6.87
C HIS A 95 -3.60 17.05 6.62
N HIS A 96 -4.17 15.89 6.98
CA HIS A 96 -5.60 15.62 6.74
C HIS A 96 -6.54 16.46 7.62
N GLY A 97 -6.04 17.14 8.66
CA GLY A 97 -6.75 18.18 9.40
C GLY A 97 -7.77 17.67 10.44
N VAL A 98 -7.90 16.35 10.60
CA VAL A 98 -8.84 15.74 11.56
C VAL A 98 -8.19 15.68 12.93
N VAL A 99 -8.88 16.23 13.94
CA VAL A 99 -8.36 16.37 15.31
C VAL A 99 -9.18 15.62 16.37
N ASP A 100 -10.37 15.13 15.99
CA ASP A 100 -11.29 14.32 16.79
C ASP A 100 -12.35 13.66 15.90
N ASN A 101 -13.34 12.97 16.51
CA ASN A 101 -14.43 12.27 15.80
C ASN A 101 -15.49 13.20 15.18
N SER A 102 -15.30 14.53 15.18
CA SER A 102 -16.22 15.44 14.49
C SER A 102 -15.88 15.62 13.00
N PHE A 103 -14.67 15.24 12.58
CA PHE A 103 -14.13 15.46 11.23
C PHE A 103 -14.12 16.94 10.76
N SER A 104 -14.45 17.87 11.65
CA SER A 104 -14.56 19.29 11.33
C SER A 104 -13.20 19.87 10.94
N GLY A 105 -13.13 20.41 9.72
CA GLY A 105 -11.89 20.98 9.17
C GLY A 105 -10.98 19.94 8.51
N SER A 106 -11.51 18.75 8.21
CA SER A 106 -10.84 17.78 7.35
C SER A 106 -10.44 18.40 6.01
N LYS A 107 -9.36 17.87 5.44
CA LYS A 107 -8.80 18.31 4.16
C LYS A 107 -8.69 17.14 3.19
N PHE A 108 -9.74 16.30 3.13
CA PHE A 108 -9.72 15.12 2.26
C PHE A 108 -9.65 15.48 0.76
N ASP A 109 -10.05 16.69 0.36
CA ASP A 109 -9.82 17.20 -1.00
C ASP A 109 -8.31 17.39 -1.32
N GLU A 110 -7.47 17.64 -0.30
CA GLU A 110 -6.01 17.80 -0.44
C GLU A 110 -5.26 16.49 -0.12
N TYR A 111 -5.81 15.67 0.78
CA TYR A 111 -5.25 14.41 1.26
C TYR A 111 -6.31 13.31 1.19
N PRO A 112 -6.57 12.78 -0.02
CA PRO A 112 -7.69 11.87 -0.22
C PRO A 112 -7.41 10.46 0.28
N HIS A 113 -8.47 9.68 0.39
CA HIS A 113 -8.43 8.25 0.68
C HIS A 113 -7.66 7.47 -0.40
N PHE A 114 -6.95 6.39 -0.05
CA PHE A 114 -6.08 5.65 -0.97
C PHE A 114 -6.80 5.07 -2.22
N PHE A 115 -8.09 4.73 -2.15
CA PHE A 115 -8.87 4.37 -3.35
C PHE A 115 -8.94 5.47 -4.39
N GLU A 116 -8.95 6.75 -3.99
CA GLU A 116 -8.92 7.85 -4.96
C GLU A 116 -7.59 7.82 -5.73
N HIS A 117 -6.46 7.69 -5.02
CA HIS A 117 -5.15 7.55 -5.67
C HIS A 117 -5.08 6.32 -6.57
N ALA A 118 -5.66 5.19 -6.14
CA ALA A 118 -5.74 3.98 -6.92
C ALA A 118 -6.55 4.18 -8.21
N LYS A 119 -7.74 4.80 -8.14
CA LYS A 119 -8.60 5.07 -9.31
C LYS A 119 -8.09 6.20 -10.21
N GLN A 120 -7.30 7.14 -9.68
CA GLN A 120 -6.57 8.13 -10.48
C GLN A 120 -5.40 7.50 -11.25
N PHE A 121 -4.84 6.40 -10.74
CA PHE A 121 -3.83 5.61 -11.44
C PHE A 121 -4.45 4.71 -12.50
N ASP A 122 -5.48 3.94 -12.12
CA ASP A 122 -6.25 3.07 -13.01
C ASP A 122 -7.74 3.17 -12.66
N SER A 123 -8.52 3.81 -13.54
CA SER A 123 -9.95 4.01 -13.34
C SER A 123 -10.76 2.71 -13.36
N ASP A 124 -10.18 1.63 -13.89
CA ASP A 124 -10.83 0.32 -13.97
C ASP A 124 -10.69 -0.48 -12.67
N PHE A 125 -9.89 -0.02 -11.70
CA PHE A 125 -9.79 -0.68 -10.40
C PHE A 125 -11.14 -0.72 -9.69
N PHE A 126 -11.52 -1.92 -9.24
CA PHE A 126 -12.75 -2.15 -8.49
C PHE A 126 -12.47 -2.12 -6.99
N THR A 127 -13.05 -1.15 -6.29
CA THR A 127 -12.76 -0.88 -4.87
C THR A 127 -13.98 -1.12 -3.98
N ILE A 128 -13.75 -1.67 -2.80
CA ILE A 128 -14.81 -2.05 -1.86
C ILE A 128 -14.48 -1.52 -0.46
N SER A 129 -15.39 -0.77 0.16
CA SER A 129 -15.33 -0.35 1.56
C SER A 129 -16.49 -0.95 2.37
N LEU A 130 -16.18 -1.85 3.30
CA LEU A 130 -17.15 -2.45 4.22
C LEU A 130 -16.78 -2.03 5.64
N ALA A 131 -17.47 -1.02 6.17
CA ALA A 131 -17.12 -0.43 7.45
C ALA A 131 -18.26 -0.49 8.45
N ASN A 132 -18.03 -1.16 9.57
CA ASN A 132 -18.98 -1.16 10.68
C ASN A 132 -19.18 0.27 11.21
N TRP A 133 -18.08 0.95 11.54
CA TRP A 133 -18.17 2.34 11.98
C TRP A 133 -18.42 3.28 10.78
N SER A 134 -19.70 3.57 10.56
CA SER A 134 -20.26 4.37 9.45
C SER A 134 -19.48 5.66 9.11
N PRO A 135 -18.95 6.45 10.08
CA PRO A 135 -18.17 7.65 9.77
C PRO A 135 -16.97 7.46 8.85
N ILE A 136 -16.38 6.26 8.77
CA ILE A 136 -15.30 5.98 7.79
C ILE A 136 -15.82 6.24 6.37
N ASN A 137 -16.97 5.66 6.06
CA ASN A 137 -17.57 5.75 4.74
C ASN A 137 -18.19 7.12 4.50
N THR A 138 -18.88 7.71 5.49
CA THR A 138 -19.58 8.99 5.28
C THR A 138 -18.67 10.21 5.31
N GLU A 139 -17.48 10.13 5.91
CA GLU A 139 -16.58 11.28 6.09
C GLU A 139 -15.23 11.14 5.37
N ILE A 140 -14.64 9.93 5.30
CA ILE A 140 -13.26 9.71 4.79
C ILE A 140 -13.27 9.16 3.36
N THR A 141 -14.16 8.21 3.06
CA THR A 141 -14.18 7.46 1.80
C THR A 141 -15.38 7.92 0.95
N PRO A 142 -15.28 9.01 0.17
CA PRO A 142 -16.41 9.48 -0.61
C PRO A 142 -16.85 8.44 -1.66
N ASP A 143 -18.17 8.29 -1.85
CA ASP A 143 -18.82 7.31 -2.72
C ASP A 143 -18.25 7.25 -4.15
N LEU A 144 -17.64 8.34 -4.63
CA LEU A 144 -17.08 8.43 -5.98
C LEU A 144 -15.96 7.41 -6.23
N TYR A 145 -15.23 7.01 -5.19
CA TYR A 145 -14.04 6.15 -5.33
C TYR A 145 -14.18 4.78 -4.69
N ALA A 146 -15.36 4.43 -4.17
CA ALA A 146 -15.72 3.08 -3.73
C ALA A 146 -16.84 2.54 -4.63
N ASP A 147 -16.57 1.51 -5.45
CA ASP A 147 -17.61 0.91 -6.30
C ASP A 147 -18.66 0.18 -5.47
N VAL A 148 -18.25 -0.35 -4.31
CA VAL A 148 -19.14 -0.88 -3.28
C VAL A 148 -18.80 -0.23 -1.95
N GLU A 149 -19.79 0.39 -1.34
CA GLU A 149 -19.68 1.00 -0.02
C GLU A 149 -20.86 0.52 0.84
N VAL A 150 -20.55 -0.07 1.99
CA VAL A 150 -21.58 -0.57 2.92
C VAL A 150 -21.24 -0.13 4.34
N GLY A 151 -22.17 0.61 4.94
CA GLY A 151 -22.23 0.88 6.38
C GLY A 151 -23.25 -0.03 7.06
N TYR A 152 -23.03 -0.33 8.35
CA TYR A 152 -23.83 -1.30 9.10
C TYR A 152 -24.52 -0.67 10.31
N ASP A 153 -25.66 0.01 10.11
CA ASP A 153 -26.28 0.83 11.16
C ASP A 153 -27.37 0.13 12.01
N SER A 154 -27.45 -1.20 11.97
CA SER A 154 -28.49 -1.95 12.70
C SER A 154 -27.97 -3.19 13.41
N GLY A 155 -28.41 -3.39 14.65
CA GLY A 155 -28.01 -4.55 15.47
C GLY A 155 -26.96 -4.18 16.52
N THR A 156 -26.30 -5.21 17.06
CA THR A 156 -25.10 -5.04 17.91
C THR A 156 -23.83 -4.99 17.05
N TYR A 157 -22.74 -4.45 17.59
CA TYR A 157 -21.43 -4.46 16.90
C TYR A 157 -21.00 -5.85 16.43
N GLU A 158 -21.20 -6.90 17.24
CA GLU A 158 -20.95 -8.29 16.85
C GLU A 158 -21.79 -8.73 15.63
N GLN A 159 -23.05 -8.32 15.56
CA GLN A 159 -23.92 -8.67 14.42
C GLN A 159 -23.49 -7.93 13.16
N GLN A 160 -23.11 -6.66 13.30
CA GLN A 160 -22.60 -5.83 12.22
C GLN A 160 -21.26 -6.36 11.68
N ASP A 161 -20.33 -6.77 12.57
CA ASP A 161 -19.06 -7.41 12.17
C ASP A 161 -19.29 -8.74 11.44
N VAL A 162 -20.30 -9.53 11.83
CA VAL A 162 -20.72 -10.71 11.07
C VAL A 162 -21.22 -10.34 9.67
N MET A 163 -21.91 -9.20 9.52
CA MET A 163 -22.35 -8.71 8.21
C MET A 163 -21.18 -8.23 7.34
N VAL A 164 -20.23 -7.48 7.90
CA VAL A 164 -18.95 -7.12 7.24
C VAL A 164 -18.28 -8.38 6.68
N ARG A 165 -18.14 -9.41 7.52
CA ARG A 165 -17.58 -10.70 7.11
C ARG A 165 -18.36 -11.34 5.96
N ASN A 166 -19.69 -11.38 6.05
CA ASN A 166 -20.51 -12.03 5.02
C ASN A 166 -20.37 -11.34 3.66
N ASP A 167 -20.37 -10.01 3.63
CA ASP A 167 -20.24 -9.24 2.40
C ASP A 167 -18.82 -9.34 1.83
N ALA A 168 -17.78 -9.35 2.68
CA ALA A 168 -16.40 -9.57 2.26
C ALA A 168 -16.21 -10.97 1.62
N VAL A 169 -16.75 -12.01 2.24
CA VAL A 169 -16.74 -13.38 1.69
C VAL A 169 -17.49 -13.44 0.35
N ALA A 170 -18.63 -12.77 0.25
CA ALA A 170 -19.40 -12.72 -1.00
C ALA A 170 -18.64 -11.98 -2.11
N ALA A 171 -17.99 -10.87 -1.82
CA ALA A 171 -17.17 -10.11 -2.76
C ALA A 171 -15.98 -10.94 -3.27
N LEU A 172 -15.24 -11.59 -2.39
CA LEU A 172 -14.09 -12.44 -2.75
C LEU A 172 -14.52 -13.67 -3.58
N ALA A 173 -15.69 -14.25 -3.28
CA ALA A 173 -16.26 -15.37 -4.01
C ALA A 173 -17.01 -14.98 -5.30
N SER A 174 -17.10 -13.68 -5.61
CA SER A 174 -17.83 -13.20 -6.80
C SER A 174 -17.24 -13.77 -8.08
N ALA A 175 -18.12 -14.30 -8.93
CA ALA A 175 -17.78 -14.75 -10.29
C ALA A 175 -18.16 -13.73 -11.38
N ASP A 176 -18.63 -12.54 -10.98
CA ASP A 176 -18.95 -11.48 -11.93
C ASP A 176 -17.67 -10.79 -12.41
N PRO A 177 -17.30 -10.91 -13.70
CA PRO A 177 -16.07 -10.31 -14.23
C PRO A 177 -16.04 -8.78 -14.14
N LEU A 178 -17.19 -8.11 -13.94
CA LEU A 178 -17.27 -6.65 -13.78
C LEU A 178 -17.19 -6.18 -12.33
N ALA A 179 -17.17 -7.12 -11.37
CA ALA A 179 -17.12 -6.83 -9.94
C ALA A 179 -16.02 -7.68 -9.26
N GLN A 180 -14.85 -7.76 -9.91
CA GLN A 180 -13.68 -8.44 -9.36
C GLN A 180 -12.85 -7.42 -8.57
N PRO A 181 -12.76 -7.53 -7.24
CA PRO A 181 -12.10 -6.50 -6.43
C PRO A 181 -10.60 -6.43 -6.67
N ASP A 182 -10.07 -5.21 -6.73
CA ASP A 182 -8.63 -4.89 -6.74
C ASP A 182 -8.16 -4.38 -5.38
N ALA A 183 -9.01 -3.64 -4.67
CA ALA A 183 -8.74 -3.20 -3.32
C ALA A 183 -9.97 -3.30 -2.42
N ILE A 184 -9.83 -3.90 -1.25
CA ILE A 184 -10.88 -4.03 -0.25
C ILE A 184 -10.40 -3.44 1.07
N PHE A 185 -11.21 -2.56 1.66
CA PHE A 185 -11.06 -2.11 3.04
C PHE A 185 -12.19 -2.69 3.89
N LEU A 186 -11.82 -3.33 5.00
CA LEU A 186 -12.73 -3.89 5.99
C LEU A 186 -12.51 -3.20 7.34
N HIS A 187 -13.58 -2.88 8.06
CA HIS A 187 -13.52 -2.39 9.43
C HIS A 187 -14.46 -3.18 10.35
N PHE A 188 -13.91 -3.60 11.48
CA PHE A 188 -14.61 -4.30 12.57
C PHE A 188 -14.62 -3.44 13.84
N ASP A 189 -15.79 -3.27 14.46
CA ASP A 189 -16.00 -2.33 15.59
C ASP A 189 -16.26 -3.03 16.94
N GLN A 190 -16.48 -4.35 16.94
CA GLN A 190 -16.85 -5.09 18.15
C GLN A 190 -15.80 -4.98 19.27
N VAL A 191 -14.52 -4.86 18.91
CA VAL A 191 -13.42 -4.79 19.88
C VAL A 191 -13.44 -3.47 20.65
N ASP A 192 -13.53 -2.33 19.98
CA ASP A 192 -13.69 -1.02 20.62
C ASP A 192 -14.97 -0.95 21.47
N GLY A 193 -16.09 -1.39 20.91
CA GLY A 193 -17.36 -1.46 21.63
C GLY A 193 -17.29 -2.31 22.90
N ALA A 194 -16.51 -3.40 22.91
CA ALA A 194 -16.24 -4.21 24.09
C ALA A 194 -15.32 -3.50 25.09
N GLY A 195 -14.31 -2.76 24.61
CA GLY A 195 -13.46 -1.89 25.43
C GLY A 195 -14.27 -0.84 26.17
N HIS A 196 -15.17 -0.14 25.48
CA HIS A 196 -16.07 0.82 26.09
C HIS A 196 -17.10 0.22 27.05
N SER A 197 -17.57 -1.01 26.80
CA SER A 197 -18.60 -1.64 27.62
C SER A 197 -18.06 -2.36 28.86
N TYR A 198 -16.83 -2.90 28.77
CA TYR A 198 -16.27 -3.82 29.77
C TYR A 198 -14.86 -3.47 30.23
N SER A 199 -14.29 -2.36 29.76
CA SER A 199 -12.90 -1.92 29.88
C SER A 199 -11.90 -2.70 29.02
N TRP A 200 -10.86 -2.00 28.57
CA TRP A 200 -9.75 -2.58 27.81
C TRP A 200 -8.98 -3.62 28.63
N GLY A 201 -8.62 -4.73 28.00
CA GLY A 201 -7.95 -5.86 28.64
C GLY A 201 -8.84 -6.67 29.60
N SER A 202 -10.15 -6.46 29.60
CA SER A 202 -11.10 -7.36 30.24
C SER A 202 -11.24 -8.67 29.45
N SER A 203 -11.80 -9.71 30.07
CA SER A 203 -12.10 -10.97 29.37
C SER A 203 -13.04 -10.79 28.18
N GLN A 204 -13.94 -9.81 28.22
CA GLN A 204 -14.88 -9.50 27.16
C GLN A 204 -14.19 -8.78 26.00
N HIS A 205 -13.27 -7.86 26.31
CA HIS A 205 -12.44 -7.19 25.30
C HIS A 205 -11.53 -8.19 24.58
N LEU A 206 -10.84 -9.07 25.31
CA LEU A 206 -10.02 -10.13 24.69
C LEU A 206 -10.87 -11.11 23.87
N ALA A 207 -12.03 -11.54 24.39
CA ALA A 207 -12.94 -12.41 23.63
C ALA A 207 -13.48 -11.75 22.35
N ALA A 208 -13.65 -10.42 22.33
CA ALA A 208 -14.00 -9.71 21.11
C ALA A 208 -12.87 -9.78 20.07
N ILE A 209 -11.61 -9.66 20.48
CA ILE A 209 -10.45 -9.83 19.58
C ILE A 209 -10.43 -11.26 19.01
N GLU A 210 -10.63 -12.27 19.85
CA GLU A 210 -10.70 -13.68 19.42
C GLU A 210 -11.87 -13.95 18.46
N ASN A 211 -13.01 -13.29 18.67
CA ASN A 211 -14.15 -13.41 17.77
C ASN A 211 -13.87 -12.78 16.40
N VAL A 212 -13.27 -11.57 16.35
CA VAL A 212 -12.91 -10.91 15.10
C VAL A 212 -11.82 -11.70 14.36
N ASP A 213 -10.84 -12.28 15.06
CA ASP A 213 -9.86 -13.21 14.46
C ASP A 213 -10.54 -14.35 13.70
N ALA A 214 -11.58 -14.96 14.29
CA ALA A 214 -12.34 -16.03 13.64
C ALA A 214 -13.09 -15.54 12.39
N LEU A 215 -13.66 -14.32 12.41
CA LEU A 215 -14.30 -13.72 11.24
C LEU A 215 -13.31 -13.45 10.11
N ILE A 216 -12.11 -12.97 10.44
CA ILE A 216 -10.99 -12.81 9.48
C ILE A 216 -10.60 -14.18 8.90
N GLY A 217 -10.62 -15.24 9.70
CA GLY A 217 -10.36 -16.61 9.23
C GLY A 217 -11.30 -17.04 8.10
N ASP A 218 -12.59 -16.75 8.22
CA ASP A 218 -13.59 -17.03 7.17
C ASP A 218 -13.30 -16.22 5.87
N ILE A 219 -12.88 -14.96 6.01
CA ILE A 219 -12.53 -14.07 4.88
C ILE A 219 -11.29 -14.59 4.15
N LEU A 220 -10.23 -14.93 4.88
CA LEU A 220 -9.01 -15.48 4.31
C LEU A 220 -9.25 -16.83 3.65
N GLN A 221 -10.14 -17.66 4.21
CA GLN A 221 -10.55 -18.90 3.56
C GLN A 221 -11.19 -18.63 2.19
N ALA A 222 -12.08 -17.64 2.09
CA ALA A 222 -12.67 -17.24 0.81
C ALA A 222 -11.62 -16.70 -0.16
N LEU A 223 -10.69 -15.86 0.32
CA LEU A 223 -9.57 -15.33 -0.47
C LEU A 223 -8.71 -16.46 -1.06
N TYR A 224 -8.27 -17.42 -0.23
CA TYR A 224 -7.40 -18.51 -0.68
C TYR A 224 -8.10 -19.52 -1.60
N GLN A 225 -9.43 -19.58 -1.58
CA GLN A 225 -10.23 -20.41 -2.48
C GLN A 225 -10.61 -19.71 -3.79
N ARG A 226 -10.29 -18.41 -3.91
CA ARG A 226 -10.61 -17.61 -5.10
C ARG A 226 -9.82 -18.12 -6.31
N PRO A 227 -10.44 -18.27 -7.50
CA PRO A 227 -9.78 -18.87 -8.67
C PRO A 227 -8.48 -18.19 -9.08
N GLY A 228 -8.42 -16.85 -9.07
CA GLY A 228 -7.21 -16.09 -9.43
C GLY A 228 -6.05 -16.34 -8.47
N VAL A 229 -6.33 -16.43 -7.17
CA VAL A 229 -5.33 -16.81 -6.14
C VAL A 229 -4.84 -18.24 -6.35
N MET A 230 -5.76 -19.20 -6.55
CA MET A 230 -5.40 -20.61 -6.78
C MET A 230 -4.59 -20.81 -8.07
N ALA A 231 -4.88 -20.01 -9.10
CA ALA A 231 -4.18 -20.02 -10.39
C ALA A 231 -2.87 -19.22 -10.37
N GLN A 232 -2.55 -18.52 -9.26
CA GLN A 232 -1.41 -17.60 -9.16
C GLN A 232 -1.47 -16.44 -10.15
N GLU A 233 -2.68 -16.05 -10.55
CA GLU A 233 -2.97 -14.91 -11.41
C GLU A 233 -3.28 -13.64 -10.60
N GLU A 234 -3.56 -13.80 -9.30
CA GLU A 234 -3.77 -12.71 -8.36
C GLU A 234 -2.78 -12.78 -7.20
N ASP A 235 -2.13 -11.67 -6.91
CA ASP A 235 -1.17 -11.48 -5.83
C ASP A 235 -1.76 -10.48 -4.84
N TRP A 236 -2.42 -11.04 -3.82
CA TRP A 236 -3.06 -10.26 -2.77
C TRP A 236 -2.09 -9.95 -1.64
N LEU A 237 -1.95 -8.67 -1.34
CA LEU A 237 -1.36 -8.19 -0.10
C LEU A 237 -2.45 -8.04 0.97
N VAL A 238 -2.28 -8.72 2.08
CA VAL A 238 -3.14 -8.59 3.27
C VAL A 238 -2.44 -7.71 4.29
N LEU A 239 -3.10 -6.63 4.69
CA LEU A 239 -2.67 -5.71 5.75
C LEU A 239 -3.69 -5.75 6.88
N VAL A 240 -3.24 -5.93 8.12
CA VAL A 240 -4.10 -5.88 9.32
C VAL A 240 -3.57 -4.84 10.29
N THR A 241 -4.45 -3.97 10.79
CA THR A 241 -4.09 -2.96 11.79
C THR A 241 -5.25 -2.60 12.73
N ALA A 242 -4.98 -1.71 13.67
CA ALA A 242 -5.96 -1.02 14.51
C ALA A 242 -5.62 0.46 14.56
N ASP A 243 -6.59 1.29 14.89
CA ASP A 243 -6.45 2.74 15.00
C ASP A 243 -5.92 3.18 16.38
N HIS A 244 -6.29 2.46 17.44
CA HIS A 244 -5.77 2.70 18.78
C HIS A 244 -5.85 1.48 19.71
N GLY A 245 -5.19 1.60 20.86
CA GLY A 245 -5.50 0.84 22.07
C GLY A 245 -6.15 1.72 23.14
N ALA A 246 -6.14 1.24 24.38
CA ALA A 246 -6.39 2.07 25.56
C ALA A 246 -5.71 1.46 26.78
N THR A 247 -5.64 2.23 27.87
CA THR A 247 -5.11 1.74 29.14
C THR A 247 -5.97 0.60 29.70
N ARG A 248 -5.33 -0.47 30.21
CA ARG A 248 -6.05 -1.59 30.83
C ARG A 248 -6.96 -1.11 31.98
N GLY A 249 -8.20 -1.55 31.97
CA GLY A 249 -9.19 -1.23 33.01
C GLY A 249 -9.88 0.13 32.81
N GLU A 250 -9.47 0.92 31.82
CA GLU A 250 -10.18 2.13 31.42
C GLU A 250 -11.33 1.80 30.46
N PHE A 251 -12.36 2.65 30.46
CA PHE A 251 -13.56 2.53 29.62
C PHE A 251 -13.56 3.53 28.46
N GLY A 252 -12.47 4.27 28.28
CA GLY A 252 -12.30 5.22 27.20
C GLY A 252 -10.84 5.32 26.81
N HIS A 253 -10.61 5.92 25.65
CA HIS A 253 -9.31 6.04 25.02
C HIS A 253 -9.03 7.52 24.71
N TYR A 254 -7.80 7.94 24.95
CA TYR A 254 -7.36 9.32 24.72
C TYR A 254 -5.85 9.36 24.60
N ALA A 255 -5.33 10.32 23.83
CA ALA A 255 -3.91 10.39 23.53
C ALA A 255 -3.02 10.50 24.79
N ALA A 256 -3.52 11.06 25.89
CA ALA A 256 -2.76 11.17 27.14
C ALA A 256 -2.52 9.82 27.85
N GLN A 257 -3.12 8.71 27.41
CA GLN A 257 -2.85 7.36 27.93
C GLN A 257 -1.47 6.81 27.51
N GLY A 258 -0.77 7.48 26.60
CA GLY A 258 0.58 7.05 26.21
C GLY A 258 0.58 5.80 25.35
N LEU A 259 1.65 5.01 25.46
CA LEU A 259 1.88 3.81 24.66
C LEU A 259 0.72 2.81 24.68
N GLU A 260 -0.08 2.75 25.76
CA GLU A 260 -1.23 1.83 25.80
C GLU A 260 -2.32 2.20 24.78
N ASN A 261 -2.46 3.49 24.45
CA ASN A 261 -3.31 3.97 23.38
C ASN A 261 -2.59 3.99 22.03
N TRP A 262 -1.30 4.31 22.02
CA TRP A 262 -0.58 4.59 20.78
C TRP A 262 -0.09 3.36 20.02
N GLU A 263 0.16 2.24 20.71
CA GLU A 263 0.71 1.02 20.12
C GLU A 263 -0.37 0.10 19.56
N VAL A 264 -0.33 -0.15 18.26
CA VAL A 264 -1.31 -0.93 17.49
C VAL A 264 -0.63 -2.05 16.69
N PRO A 265 -1.35 -3.12 16.32
CA PRO A 265 -0.85 -4.14 15.41
C PRO A 265 -0.62 -3.57 14.01
N PHE A 266 0.40 -4.09 13.36
CA PHE A 266 0.59 -4.04 11.92
C PHE A 266 1.07 -5.42 11.47
N ILE A 267 0.21 -6.13 10.75
CA ILE A 267 0.51 -7.45 10.18
C ILE A 267 0.42 -7.32 8.66
N ILE A 268 1.39 -7.87 7.97
CA ILE A 268 1.48 -7.88 6.51
C ILE A 268 1.75 -9.30 6.03
N SER A 269 1.03 -9.76 5.01
CA SER A 269 1.20 -11.10 4.47
C SER A 269 0.75 -11.17 3.02
N GLY A 270 1.33 -12.07 2.23
CA GLY A 270 0.96 -12.27 0.84
C GLY A 270 2.12 -12.85 0.02
N PRO A 271 1.89 -13.24 -1.24
CA PRO A 271 2.94 -13.79 -2.10
C PRO A 271 4.15 -12.88 -2.31
N SER A 272 3.97 -11.55 -2.25
CA SER A 272 5.04 -10.55 -2.34
C SER A 272 5.78 -10.26 -1.02
N VAL A 273 5.41 -10.92 0.08
CA VAL A 273 5.96 -10.66 1.42
C VAL A 273 6.83 -11.85 1.83
N GLU A 274 8.08 -11.60 2.21
CA GLU A 274 8.91 -12.66 2.78
C GLU A 274 8.37 -13.15 4.12
N ALA A 275 8.31 -14.48 4.29
CA ALA A 275 7.88 -15.08 5.55
C ALA A 275 8.89 -14.76 6.67
N GLY A 276 8.39 -14.18 7.75
CA GLY A 276 9.17 -13.66 8.86
C GLY A 276 9.86 -12.32 8.58
N VAL A 277 9.42 -11.55 7.58
CA VAL A 277 10.05 -10.26 7.22
C VAL A 277 10.17 -9.36 8.45
N ALA A 278 11.39 -8.91 8.71
CA ALA A 278 11.69 -8.01 9.81
C ALA A 278 11.40 -6.57 9.39
N MET A 279 10.66 -5.84 10.22
CA MET A 279 10.34 -4.43 9.98
C MET A 279 10.74 -3.57 11.18
N PRO A 280 11.29 -2.36 10.97
CA PRO A 280 11.40 -1.37 12.03
C PRO A 280 10.00 -0.94 12.51
N GLN A 281 9.94 -0.30 13.67
CA GLN A 281 8.71 0.33 14.14
C GLN A 281 8.23 1.38 13.13
N GLY A 282 6.98 1.25 12.69
CA GLY A 282 6.35 2.18 11.75
C GLY A 282 5.19 2.94 12.39
N THR A 283 4.38 3.54 11.53
CA THR A 283 3.23 4.35 11.94
C THR A 283 1.99 4.00 11.12
N LEU A 284 0.82 4.43 11.57
CA LEU A 284 -0.44 4.24 10.83
C LEU A 284 -0.43 4.82 9.41
N ARG A 285 0.40 5.84 9.15
CA ARG A 285 0.58 6.45 7.82
C ARG A 285 1.07 5.44 6.78
N ASP A 286 1.78 4.41 7.24
CA ASP A 286 2.44 3.42 6.38
C ASP A 286 1.43 2.47 5.71
N VAL A 287 0.18 2.37 6.19
CA VAL A 287 -0.82 1.42 5.68
C VAL A 287 -1.22 1.76 4.24
N ALA A 288 -1.74 2.97 4.00
CA ALA A 288 -2.10 3.43 2.65
C ALA A 288 -0.88 3.46 1.71
N ALA A 289 0.29 3.87 2.21
CA ALA A 289 1.52 3.91 1.40
C ALA A 289 1.92 2.51 0.92
N THR A 290 1.87 1.52 1.81
CA THR A 290 2.18 0.13 1.48
C THR A 290 1.14 -0.48 0.54
N ALA A 291 -0.15 -0.21 0.77
CA ALA A 291 -1.24 -0.67 -0.10
C ALA A 291 -1.10 -0.12 -1.52
N LEU A 292 -0.93 1.19 -1.67
CA LEU A 292 -0.77 1.85 -2.97
C LEU A 292 0.44 1.34 -3.73
N TRP A 293 1.56 1.19 -3.03
CA TRP A 293 2.79 0.68 -3.63
C TRP A 293 2.61 -0.72 -4.20
N HIS A 294 1.94 -1.63 -3.47
CA HIS A 294 1.63 -2.96 -4.00
C HIS A 294 0.74 -2.91 -5.25
N LEU A 295 -0.22 -1.98 -5.30
CA LEU A 295 -1.06 -1.73 -6.49
C LEU A 295 -0.32 -1.07 -7.67
N GLY A 296 0.98 -0.76 -7.53
CA GLY A 296 1.79 -0.09 -8.57
C GLY A 296 1.70 1.45 -8.55
N VAL A 297 1.00 2.00 -7.54
CA VAL A 297 0.87 3.45 -7.33
C VAL A 297 2.01 3.92 -6.44
N ASP A 298 2.81 4.89 -6.91
CA ASP A 298 3.87 5.49 -6.11
C ASP A 298 3.26 6.41 -5.03
N PRO A 299 3.36 6.07 -3.73
CA PRO A 299 2.74 6.83 -2.67
C PRO A 299 3.46 8.16 -2.40
N PHE A 300 4.75 8.29 -2.75
CA PHE A 300 5.52 9.51 -2.54
C PHE A 300 5.20 10.55 -3.60
N VAL A 301 4.99 10.11 -4.85
CA VAL A 301 4.45 10.97 -5.91
C VAL A 301 3.00 11.36 -5.62
N ALA A 302 2.21 10.45 -5.05
CA ALA A 302 0.85 10.73 -4.59
C ALA A 302 0.80 11.66 -3.35
N GLY A 303 1.95 11.98 -2.74
CA GLY A 303 2.05 12.94 -1.65
C GLY A 303 1.72 12.39 -0.26
N LEU A 304 1.80 11.08 -0.05
CA LEU A 304 1.59 10.45 1.26
C LEU A 304 2.78 10.72 2.19
N ASP A 305 2.50 10.81 3.49
CA ASP A 305 3.53 10.96 4.53
C ASP A 305 4.12 9.61 4.99
N GLY A 306 3.42 8.52 4.68
CA GLY A 306 3.79 7.15 5.05
C GLY A 306 4.97 6.60 4.26
N THR A 307 5.47 5.47 4.74
CA THR A 307 6.53 4.69 4.10
C THR A 307 6.05 3.28 3.79
N VAL A 308 6.63 2.66 2.77
CA VAL A 308 6.31 1.27 2.39
C VAL A 308 6.95 0.31 3.40
N ARG A 309 6.21 -0.73 3.81
CA ARG A 309 6.61 -1.70 4.84
C ARG A 309 6.50 -3.15 4.35
N GLY A 310 7.42 -3.99 4.84
CA GLY A 310 7.29 -5.45 4.81
C GLY A 310 7.30 -6.10 3.44
N LEU A 311 7.74 -5.39 2.43
CA LEU A 311 7.81 -5.86 1.06
C LEU A 311 9.22 -5.58 0.58
N ASP A 312 9.86 -6.60 0.00
CA ASP A 312 11.15 -6.43 -0.63
C ASP A 312 10.96 -5.66 -1.93
N TYR A 313 11.65 -4.54 -2.03
CA TYR A 313 11.65 -3.77 -3.24
C TYR A 313 13.04 -3.31 -3.63
N PRO A 314 13.26 -3.24 -4.96
CA PRO A 314 14.12 -2.24 -5.56
C PRO A 314 13.94 -0.89 -4.84
N PRO A 315 14.99 -0.29 -4.26
CA PRO A 315 14.91 1.06 -3.74
C PRO A 315 14.34 2.02 -4.81
N ILE A 316 13.65 3.08 -4.43
CA ILE A 316 13.10 4.03 -5.43
C ILE A 316 14.24 4.58 -6.27
N GLY A 317 14.13 4.48 -7.59
CA GLY A 317 15.22 4.72 -8.54
C GLY A 317 15.99 3.47 -8.96
N ASP A 318 15.76 2.30 -8.36
CA ASP A 318 16.30 1.03 -8.83
C ASP A 318 15.51 0.60 -10.07
N LEU A 319 16.15 0.80 -11.21
CA LEU A 319 15.59 0.60 -12.52
C LEU A 319 15.89 -0.80 -13.04
N ASP A 320 16.95 -1.47 -12.59
CA ASP A 320 17.28 -2.81 -13.05
C ASP A 320 16.75 -3.96 -12.16
N GLN A 321 16.11 -3.58 -11.06
CA GLN A 321 15.37 -4.40 -10.10
C GLN A 321 16.24 -5.40 -9.36
N ASP A 322 17.49 -5.04 -9.08
CA ASP A 322 18.41 -5.92 -8.36
C ASP A 322 18.39 -5.75 -6.83
N GLY A 323 17.67 -4.74 -6.33
CA GLY A 323 17.48 -4.46 -4.91
C GLY A 323 18.42 -3.40 -4.34
N ASP A 324 19.36 -2.88 -5.12
CA ASP A 324 20.29 -1.82 -4.75
C ASP A 324 20.01 -0.55 -5.58
N LEU A 325 20.24 0.65 -5.03
CA LEU A 325 20.17 1.90 -5.79
C LEU A 325 21.59 2.37 -6.07
N ASP A 326 22.14 2.01 -7.22
CA ASP A 326 23.55 2.21 -7.50
C ASP A 326 23.86 2.77 -8.92
N LEU A 327 25.09 2.56 -9.40
CA LEU A 327 25.52 3.08 -10.69
C LEU A 327 25.02 2.25 -11.88
N ASP A 328 24.61 1.00 -11.66
CA ASP A 328 24.02 0.13 -12.67
C ASP A 328 22.59 0.60 -12.98
N ASP A 329 21.85 1.11 -11.99
CA ASP A 329 20.58 1.81 -12.21
C ASP A 329 20.72 3.10 -13.00
N TRP A 330 21.76 3.88 -12.69
CA TRP A 330 22.07 5.08 -13.47
C TRP A 330 22.42 4.71 -14.92
N ALA A 331 23.13 3.60 -15.12
CA ALA A 331 23.39 3.07 -16.45
C ALA A 331 22.09 2.57 -17.12
N ALA A 332 21.19 1.92 -16.38
CA ALA A 332 19.88 1.51 -16.86
C ALA A 332 19.04 2.72 -17.30
N PHE A 333 19.00 3.78 -16.51
CA PHE A 333 18.36 5.06 -16.86
C PHE A 333 18.89 5.60 -18.20
N LEU A 334 20.21 5.68 -18.35
CA LEU A 334 20.85 6.22 -19.55
C LEU A 334 20.67 5.33 -20.79
N THR A 335 20.72 4.02 -20.62
CA THR A 335 20.60 3.07 -21.75
C THR A 335 19.18 2.94 -22.27
N ARG A 336 18.18 3.27 -21.45
CA ARG A 336 16.76 3.19 -21.79
C ARG A 336 16.18 4.49 -22.35
N ILE A 337 16.93 5.60 -22.33
CA ILE A 337 16.45 6.94 -22.71
C ILE A 337 15.84 7.01 -24.13
N ASP A 338 16.29 6.15 -25.04
CA ASP A 338 15.81 6.07 -26.42
C ASP A 338 14.65 5.08 -26.63
N ILE A 339 14.34 4.23 -25.64
CA ILE A 339 13.24 3.25 -25.71
C ILE A 339 11.92 4.00 -25.52
N PRO A 340 11.01 4.08 -26.50
CA PRO A 340 9.78 4.86 -26.34
C PRO A 340 8.98 4.45 -25.10
N LEU A 341 8.44 5.44 -24.39
CA LEU A 341 7.45 5.19 -23.35
C LEU A 341 6.23 4.49 -23.95
N THR A 342 5.69 3.58 -23.16
CA THR A 342 4.64 2.62 -23.52
C THR A 342 3.24 3.14 -23.17
N GLY A 343 3.15 4.11 -22.26
CA GLY A 343 1.90 4.56 -21.66
C GLY A 343 1.48 3.72 -20.44
N ASP A 344 2.16 2.60 -20.18
CA ASP A 344 2.02 1.82 -18.95
C ASP A 344 2.93 2.42 -17.87
N ARG A 345 2.35 2.92 -16.78
CA ARG A 345 3.07 3.74 -15.79
C ARG A 345 4.17 2.98 -15.05
N PHE A 346 4.00 1.67 -14.81
CA PHE A 346 5.02 0.86 -14.14
C PHE A 346 6.19 0.60 -15.10
N THR A 347 5.89 0.22 -16.34
CA THR A 347 6.88 0.04 -17.39
C THR A 347 7.62 1.35 -17.69
N ASP A 348 6.91 2.48 -17.76
CA ASP A 348 7.48 3.79 -18.05
C ASP A 348 8.41 4.29 -16.93
N TYR A 349 8.05 4.02 -15.67
CA TYR A 349 8.93 4.25 -14.52
C TYR A 349 10.24 3.47 -14.65
N LEU A 350 10.18 2.16 -14.95
CA LEU A 350 11.39 1.35 -15.17
C LEU A 350 12.19 1.81 -16.38
N LEU A 351 11.52 2.39 -17.37
CA LEU A 351 12.15 3.01 -18.52
C LEU A 351 12.76 4.39 -18.22
N GLY A 352 12.61 4.91 -17.00
CA GLY A 352 13.23 6.14 -16.50
C GLY A 352 12.30 7.35 -16.37
N ASP A 353 10.98 7.21 -16.49
CA ASP A 353 10.01 8.27 -16.17
C ASP A 353 9.73 8.28 -14.65
N LEU A 354 10.69 8.78 -13.88
CA LEU A 354 10.69 8.71 -12.42
C LEU A 354 9.67 9.67 -11.80
N ASN A 355 9.41 10.80 -12.44
CA ASN A 355 8.40 11.76 -11.97
C ASN A 355 7.01 11.53 -12.60
N ARG A 356 6.88 10.54 -13.48
CA ARG A 356 5.65 10.09 -14.14
C ARG A 356 4.93 11.20 -14.91
N ASP A 357 5.70 12.12 -15.51
CA ASP A 357 5.13 13.22 -16.29
C ASP A 357 4.85 12.84 -17.75
N GLY A 358 5.04 11.56 -18.10
CA GLY A 358 4.87 11.04 -19.46
C GLY A 358 6.01 11.47 -20.39
N SER A 359 7.10 11.97 -19.82
CA SER A 359 8.33 12.33 -20.51
C SER A 359 9.53 11.87 -19.68
N ARG A 360 10.67 11.67 -20.35
CA ARG A 360 11.93 11.39 -19.66
C ARG A 360 12.90 12.49 -19.98
N GLY A 361 13.45 13.10 -18.93
CA GLY A 361 14.30 14.26 -19.12
C GLY A 361 15.13 14.62 -17.91
N LEU A 362 15.42 15.92 -17.83
CA LEU A 362 16.27 16.49 -16.79
C LEU A 362 15.63 16.39 -15.40
N SER A 363 14.30 16.47 -15.32
CA SER A 363 13.54 16.28 -14.08
C SER A 363 13.81 14.90 -13.50
N ASP A 364 13.72 13.85 -14.30
CA ASP A 364 13.96 12.47 -13.86
C ASP A 364 15.41 12.25 -13.46
N ALA A 365 16.36 12.79 -14.21
CA ALA A 365 17.77 12.71 -13.86
C ALA A 365 18.07 13.40 -12.51
N VAL A 366 17.39 14.51 -12.20
CA VAL A 366 17.50 15.20 -10.91
C VAL A 366 16.85 14.38 -9.79
N SER A 367 15.69 13.78 -10.04
CA SER A 367 15.03 12.87 -9.12
C SER A 367 15.93 11.68 -8.78
N PHE A 368 16.48 11.01 -9.80
CA PHE A 368 17.42 9.90 -9.63
C PHE A 368 18.61 10.30 -8.77
N ARG A 369 19.28 11.43 -9.09
CA ARG A 369 20.42 11.91 -8.30
C ARG A 369 20.06 12.10 -6.84
N THR A 370 18.90 12.68 -6.57
CA THR A 370 18.43 12.94 -5.21
C THR A 370 18.20 11.63 -4.46
N LEU A 371 17.57 10.65 -5.11
CA LEU A 371 17.35 9.31 -4.56
C LEU A 371 18.68 8.59 -4.28
N PHE A 372 19.59 8.60 -5.25
CA PHE A 372 20.92 7.99 -5.13
C PHE A 372 21.71 8.60 -3.96
N GLU A 373 21.71 9.93 -3.84
CA GLU A 373 22.38 10.66 -2.76
C GLU A 373 21.82 10.30 -1.38
N GLN A 374 20.51 10.14 -1.28
CA GLN A 374 19.84 9.71 -0.04
C GLN A 374 20.17 8.27 0.33
N ALA A 375 20.17 7.36 -0.64
CA ALA A 375 20.46 5.94 -0.40
C ALA A 375 21.93 5.69 -0.05
N ASN A 376 22.86 6.38 -0.71
CA ASN A 376 24.29 6.10 -0.62
C ASN A 376 25.07 7.05 0.30
N GLY A 377 24.47 8.18 0.69
CA GLY A 377 25.17 9.24 1.43
C GLY A 377 26.35 9.86 0.66
N LEU A 378 26.36 9.69 -0.66
CA LEU A 378 27.42 10.10 -1.59
C LEU A 378 26.79 10.72 -2.84
N ALA A 379 27.35 11.83 -3.30
CA ALA A 379 26.92 12.47 -4.53
C ALA A 379 27.11 11.56 -5.76
N LEU A 380 26.11 11.49 -6.64
CA LEU A 380 26.13 10.62 -7.82
C LEU A 380 27.33 10.92 -8.75
N ASP A 381 27.68 12.19 -8.92
CA ASP A 381 28.85 12.62 -9.68
C ASP A 381 30.16 12.17 -9.03
N GLU A 382 30.23 12.18 -7.70
CA GLU A 382 31.37 11.65 -6.97
C GLU A 382 31.48 10.12 -7.12
N ALA A 383 30.36 9.39 -7.07
CA ALA A 383 30.32 7.96 -7.30
C ALA A 383 30.78 7.60 -8.72
N LEU A 384 30.26 8.28 -9.74
CA LEU A 384 30.67 8.11 -11.14
C LEU A 384 32.17 8.40 -11.36
N LEU A 385 32.70 9.44 -10.71
CA LEU A 385 34.13 9.77 -10.81
C LEU A 385 35.01 8.67 -10.19
N ARG A 386 34.56 8.05 -9.10
CA ARG A 386 35.27 6.94 -8.44
C ARG A 386 35.22 5.64 -9.24
N ALA A 387 34.13 5.40 -9.97
CA ALA A 387 33.92 4.20 -10.76
C ALA A 387 34.68 4.21 -12.12
N ALA A 388 35.07 5.38 -12.61
CA ALA A 388 35.77 5.50 -13.90
C ALA A 388 37.23 5.01 -13.83
N PRO A 389 37.62 3.95 -14.56
CA PRO A 389 39.01 3.52 -14.66
C PRO A 389 39.74 4.44 -15.67
N GLU A 390 40.26 5.55 -15.14
CA GLU A 390 40.91 6.66 -15.83
C GLU A 390 40.00 7.49 -16.78
N PRO A 391 39.99 8.83 -16.69
CA PRO A 391 39.09 9.65 -17.50
C PRO A 391 39.58 9.67 -18.95
N THR A 392 38.97 8.86 -19.81
CA THR A 392 39.08 9.09 -21.26
C THR A 392 38.35 10.38 -21.61
N ALA A 393 38.86 11.08 -22.64
CA ALA A 393 38.35 12.39 -23.08
C ALA A 393 36.83 12.42 -23.39
N SER A 394 36.22 11.26 -23.62
CA SER A 394 34.77 11.10 -23.83
C SER A 394 33.97 11.26 -22.53
N ALA A 395 34.49 10.82 -21.38
CA ALA A 395 33.85 11.03 -20.08
C ALA A 395 33.81 12.53 -19.75
N LEU A 396 34.90 13.25 -20.02
CA LEU A 396 35.00 14.71 -19.84
C LEU A 396 34.01 15.50 -20.72
N MET A 397 33.59 14.99 -21.88
CA MET A 397 32.56 15.63 -22.71
C MET A 397 31.15 15.50 -22.11
N MET A 398 30.77 14.35 -21.53
CA MET A 398 29.51 14.24 -20.80
C MET A 398 29.52 15.11 -19.52
N PHE A 399 30.65 15.19 -18.83
CA PHE A 399 30.85 16.12 -17.70
C PHE A 399 30.66 17.60 -18.10
N SER A 400 31.03 17.97 -19.34
CA SER A 400 30.88 19.36 -19.82
C SER A 400 29.43 19.76 -20.10
N LEU A 401 28.58 18.83 -20.54
CA LEU A 401 27.16 19.11 -20.81
C LEU A 401 26.35 19.28 -19.51
N LEU A 402 26.71 18.55 -18.45
CA LEU A 402 26.12 18.68 -17.11
C LEU A 402 26.57 19.96 -16.37
N THR A 403 27.80 20.43 -16.57
CA THR A 403 28.31 21.64 -15.91
C THR A 403 27.94 22.94 -16.65
N LEU A 404 27.73 22.90 -17.97
CA LEU A 404 27.36 24.08 -18.76
C LEU A 404 25.88 24.50 -18.60
N SER A 405 24.97 23.60 -18.18
CA SER A 405 23.57 23.96 -17.91
C SER A 405 23.34 24.63 -16.55
N LEU A 406 24.27 24.47 -15.60
CA LEU A 406 24.20 25.09 -14.26
C LEU A 406 24.69 26.55 -14.24
N ASN A 407 25.50 26.98 -15.21
CA ASN A 407 25.97 28.37 -15.29
C ASN A 407 25.01 29.31 -16.04
N SER A 408 24.05 28.79 -16.81
CA SER A 408 23.08 29.61 -17.55
C SER A 408 21.89 30.11 -16.71
N PHE A 409 21.71 29.59 -15.49
CA PHE A 409 20.69 30.05 -14.53
C PHE A 409 21.23 30.99 -13.45
N ARG A 410 22.56 31.15 -13.32
CA ARG A 410 23.17 32.01 -12.30
C ARG A 410 23.49 33.44 -12.77
N THR A 411 23.14 33.79 -14.01
CA THR A 411 23.48 35.08 -14.64
C THR A 411 22.27 35.82 -15.24
N ARG A 412 21.04 35.42 -14.89
CA ARG A 412 19.81 36.16 -15.21
C ARG A 412 19.08 36.56 -13.93
N ASP A 413 19.80 37.29 -13.08
CA ASP A 413 19.26 38.21 -12.08
C ASP A 413 20.37 39.21 -11.80
N ASP A 414 20.47 40.21 -12.68
CA ASP A 414 21.05 41.55 -12.46
C ASP A 414 20.65 42.47 -13.63
#